data_AF-A0AAW0LAF5-F1
#
_entry.id   AF-A0AAW0LAF5-F1
#
_cell.length_a   1.000
_cell.length_b   1.000
_cell.length_c   1.000
_cell.angle_alpha   90.00
_cell.angle_beta   90.00
_cell.angle_gamma   90.00
#
_symmetry.space_group_name_H-M   'P 1'
#
loop_
_entity.id
_entity.type
_entity.pdbx_description
1 polymer ?
#
loop_
_entity_poly.entity_id
_entity_poly.type
_entity_poly.pdbx_seq_one_letter_code
_entity_poly.pdbx_strand_id
1 'polypeptide(L)'
;MESKLLEVAITGTPAHITFKSSRPTLHFVSKATFISPKSNFVANGHRPIQASFSSATSSSSSFPIRMLGGSPRSSALVLQCEYTLVLRPCADSININNKVWNMYFRDLLPRLVKAGDDGNCGSAAVCDTICLQVLSKRIHYGKFVAEAKFRESPTAYEDAIRAQDRAQLMELLTYETVEAAIKKRVEMKAKTFGQDVTVNQGEDVADPVYKIKPSLVANLYGEWIMPLTKQVQVEYLLRRLD
;
A
#
# COMPACT_ATOMS: atom_id res chain seq x y z
N MET A 1 12.77 -4.53 15.15
CA MET A 1 12.06 -3.23 15.22
C MET A 1 10.85 -3.11 14.26
N GLU A 2 10.47 -4.15 13.51
CA GLU A 2 9.37 -4.09 12.52
C GLU A 2 7.94 -4.36 13.08
N SER A 3 7.79 -4.72 14.36
CA SER A 3 6.53 -5.25 14.88
C SER A 3 5.46 -4.19 15.24
N LYS A 4 5.80 -2.91 15.39
CA LYS A 4 4.90 -1.88 15.95
C LYS A 4 4.13 -1.00 14.95
N LEU A 5 4.33 -1.11 13.62
CA LEU A 5 3.74 -0.17 12.66
C LEU A 5 2.45 -0.64 11.95
N LEU A 6 1.68 -1.56 12.53
CA LEU A 6 0.40 -2.02 11.96
C LEU A 6 -0.80 -1.69 12.85
N GLU A 7 -0.86 -0.48 13.37
CA GLU A 7 -2.00 0.03 14.14
C GLU A 7 -2.47 1.36 13.58
N VAL A 8 -3.35 1.30 12.58
CA VAL A 8 -4.46 2.25 12.46
C VAL A 8 -5.65 1.43 11.96
N ALA A 9 -6.63 1.23 12.82
CA ALA A 9 -7.90 0.60 12.48
C ALA A 9 -8.80 1.64 11.79
N ILE A 10 -9.34 1.31 10.62
CA ILE A 10 -10.49 2.03 10.05
C ILE A 10 -11.69 1.10 10.25
N THR A 11 -12.35 1.24 11.40
CA THR A 11 -13.62 0.56 11.70
C THR A 11 -14.74 1.30 10.96
N GLY A 12 -15.42 0.64 10.02
CA GLY A 12 -16.69 1.15 9.46
C GLY A 12 -16.78 1.31 7.94
N THR A 13 -15.73 1.04 7.16
CA THR A 13 -15.83 1.05 5.69
C THR A 13 -16.16 -0.36 5.18
N PRO A 14 -17.16 -0.54 4.28
CA PRO A 14 -17.42 -1.84 3.68
C PRO A 14 -16.17 -2.35 2.96
N ALA A 15 -15.75 -3.57 3.28
CA ALA A 15 -14.58 -4.17 2.68
C ALA A 15 -14.88 -4.56 1.23
N HIS A 16 -13.89 -4.41 0.34
CA HIS A 16 -14.01 -4.67 -1.11
C HIS A 16 -14.65 -6.03 -1.44
N ILE A 17 -14.37 -7.04 -0.61
CA ILE A 17 -14.88 -8.42 -0.73
C ILE A 17 -16.39 -8.58 -0.65
N THR A 18 -17.11 -7.53 -0.26
CA THR A 18 -18.56 -7.51 -0.17
C THR A 18 -19.21 -7.38 -1.55
N PHE A 19 -18.50 -6.79 -2.51
CA PHE A 19 -19.00 -6.49 -3.85
C PHE A 19 -18.45 -7.50 -4.87
N LYS A 20 -19.25 -7.87 -5.88
CA LYS A 20 -18.79 -8.71 -6.99
C LYS A 20 -17.94 -7.91 -7.98
N SER A 21 -17.12 -8.61 -8.76
CA SER A 21 -16.24 -7.98 -9.73
C SER A 21 -17.04 -7.56 -10.97
N SER A 22 -17.55 -6.33 -10.95
CA SER A 22 -18.13 -5.69 -12.13
C SER A 22 -17.06 -5.59 -13.23
N ARG A 23 -17.19 -6.43 -14.26
CA ARG A 23 -16.40 -6.35 -15.50
C ARG A 23 -16.99 -5.44 -16.61
N PRO A 24 -17.99 -4.56 -16.43
CA PRO A 24 -18.21 -3.55 -17.45
C PRO A 24 -17.14 -2.46 -17.25
N THR A 25 -16.36 -2.25 -18.30
CA THR A 25 -15.40 -1.17 -18.55
C THR A 25 -15.90 0.21 -18.08
N LEU A 26 -15.76 0.50 -16.80
CA LEU A 26 -15.84 1.85 -16.25
C LEU A 26 -14.59 2.07 -15.40
N HIS A 27 -13.51 2.44 -16.08
CA HIS A 27 -12.29 2.96 -15.45
C HIS A 27 -12.58 4.32 -14.80
N PHE A 28 -13.31 4.35 -13.69
CA PHE A 28 -13.49 5.55 -12.88
C PHE A 28 -12.15 5.99 -12.27
N VAL A 29 -11.28 5.02 -11.97
CA VAL A 29 -9.89 5.22 -11.63
C VAL A 29 -9.05 5.21 -12.91
N SER A 30 -8.57 6.38 -13.34
CA SER A 30 -7.63 6.45 -14.47
C SER A 30 -6.26 5.90 -14.04
N LYS A 31 -5.81 4.84 -14.72
CA LYS A 31 -4.46 4.28 -14.57
C LYS A 31 -3.38 5.37 -14.73
N ALA A 32 -3.59 6.30 -15.66
CA ALA A 32 -2.68 7.43 -15.89
C ALA A 32 -2.59 8.36 -14.68
N THR A 33 -3.71 8.58 -13.98
CA THR A 33 -3.71 9.31 -12.70
C THR A 33 -2.89 8.52 -11.69
N PHE A 34 -3.25 7.28 -11.33
CA PHE A 34 -2.54 6.52 -10.28
C PHE A 34 -1.02 6.34 -10.52
N ILE A 35 -0.59 6.25 -11.78
CA ILE A 35 0.84 6.09 -12.12
C ILE A 35 1.60 7.41 -12.03
N SER A 36 0.93 8.56 -12.19
CA SER A 36 1.60 9.85 -12.24
C SER A 36 2.39 10.12 -10.96
N PRO A 37 3.68 10.53 -11.06
CA PRO A 37 4.49 10.92 -9.91
C PRO A 37 3.89 12.07 -9.09
N LYS A 38 2.90 12.79 -9.65
CA LYS A 38 2.22 13.94 -9.04
C LYS A 38 0.73 13.68 -8.74
N SER A 39 0.29 12.42 -8.79
CA SER A 39 -1.14 12.12 -8.77
C SER A 39 -1.78 12.35 -7.41
N ASN A 40 -2.81 13.18 -7.41
CA ASN A 40 -3.71 13.37 -6.29
C ASN A 40 -5.00 12.71 -6.68
N PHE A 41 -5.18 11.48 -6.22
CA PHE A 41 -6.41 10.76 -6.49
C PHE A 41 -7.51 11.32 -5.57
N VAL A 42 -8.24 12.31 -6.08
CA VAL A 42 -9.55 12.72 -5.55
C VAL A 42 -10.57 12.33 -6.62
N ALA A 43 -11.43 11.37 -6.28
CA ALA A 43 -12.59 11.03 -7.08
C ALA A 43 -13.44 12.30 -7.32
N ASN A 44 -13.60 12.69 -8.57
CA ASN A 44 -14.53 13.75 -8.95
C ASN A 44 -15.96 13.25 -8.69
N GLY A 45 -16.62 13.86 -7.69
CA GLY A 45 -18.04 13.67 -7.42
C GLY A 45 -18.33 13.41 -5.95
N HIS A 46 -18.80 14.44 -5.27
CA HIS A 46 -19.23 14.50 -3.85
C HIS A 46 -18.10 14.54 -2.82
N ARG A 47 -17.93 15.72 -2.22
CA ARG A 47 -17.07 15.98 -1.05
C ARG A 47 -17.47 15.05 0.10
N PRO A 48 -16.58 14.18 0.60
CA PRO A 48 -16.60 13.81 2.00
C PRO A 48 -15.89 14.92 2.78
N ILE A 49 -16.45 15.31 3.91
CA ILE A 49 -15.84 16.20 4.89
C ILE A 49 -14.63 15.48 5.52
N GLN A 50 -13.51 15.47 4.80
CA GLN A 50 -12.17 15.24 5.35
C GLN A 50 -11.18 16.34 4.92
N ALA A 51 -11.64 17.31 4.13
CA ALA A 51 -10.88 18.52 3.79
C ALA A 51 -10.91 19.54 4.94
N SER A 52 -10.41 19.16 6.12
CA SER A 52 -10.08 20.11 7.21
C SER A 52 -8.95 19.65 8.13
N PHE A 53 -8.19 18.61 7.77
CA PHE A 53 -6.91 18.34 8.43
C PHE A 53 -5.83 18.04 7.41
N SER A 54 -4.78 18.85 7.49
CA SER A 54 -3.62 18.91 6.62
C SER A 54 -3.00 17.55 6.34
N SER A 55 -3.10 17.07 5.10
CA SER A 55 -2.24 16.03 4.54
C SER A 55 -1.43 16.53 3.34
N ALA A 56 -1.28 17.86 3.20
CA ALA A 56 -0.60 18.47 2.04
C ALA A 56 0.92 18.59 2.21
N THR A 57 1.47 18.29 3.38
CA THR A 57 2.91 18.24 3.61
C THR A 57 3.17 17.14 4.62
N SER A 58 3.48 15.91 4.20
CA SER A 58 4.27 14.97 5.01
C SER A 58 4.81 13.81 4.18
N SER A 59 6.13 13.66 4.28
CA SER A 59 6.96 12.48 4.00
C SER A 59 7.07 12.02 2.54
N SER A 60 8.29 11.69 2.14
CA SER A 60 8.72 10.96 0.94
C SER A 60 8.09 9.56 0.75
N SER A 61 6.99 9.26 1.46
CA SER A 61 6.07 8.14 1.23
C SER A 61 4.75 8.55 0.57
N SER A 62 4.48 9.85 0.40
CA SER A 62 3.24 10.37 -0.19
C SER A 62 3.55 11.61 -1.05
N PHE A 63 3.26 11.55 -2.34
CA PHE A 63 3.44 12.68 -3.26
C PHE A 63 2.33 13.74 -3.03
N PRO A 64 2.66 15.03 -2.84
CA PRO A 64 1.68 16.06 -2.45
C PRO A 64 0.91 16.69 -3.63
N ILE A 65 -0.23 17.29 -3.28
CA ILE A 65 -1.18 17.95 -4.18
C ILE A 65 -0.68 19.30 -4.68
N ARG A 66 -0.40 19.42 -5.99
CA ARG A 66 -0.21 20.72 -6.66
C ARG A 66 -1.21 20.87 -7.82
N MET A 67 -2.20 21.72 -7.62
CA MET A 67 -3.14 22.15 -8.67
C MET A 67 -2.41 23.13 -9.61
N LEU A 68 -2.39 22.85 -10.91
CA LEU A 68 -2.01 23.83 -11.94
C LEU A 68 -3.29 24.40 -12.55
N GLY A 69 -3.50 25.71 -12.40
CA GLY A 69 -4.54 26.44 -13.11
C GLY A 69 -5.22 27.52 -12.28
N GLY A 70 -4.52 28.62 -11.99
CA GLY A 70 -5.11 29.82 -11.37
C GLY A 70 -4.04 30.81 -10.91
N SER A 71 -4.17 32.06 -11.37
CA SER A 71 -3.38 33.25 -11.00
C SER A 71 -3.01 33.33 -9.50
N PRO A 72 -1.83 33.88 -9.11
CA PRO A 72 -1.31 33.83 -7.76
C PRO A 72 -1.99 34.88 -6.86
N ARG A 73 -3.18 34.57 -6.36
CA ARG A 73 -3.77 35.27 -5.21
C ARG A 73 -4.44 34.25 -4.30
N SER A 74 -3.63 33.66 -3.43
CA SER A 74 -3.94 33.17 -2.09
C SER A 74 -2.83 32.19 -1.71
N SER A 75 -1.86 32.70 -0.94
CA SER A 75 -0.89 31.90 -0.21
C SER A 75 -1.61 30.80 0.57
N ALA A 76 -1.06 29.58 0.52
CA ALA A 76 -1.57 28.45 1.30
C ALA A 76 -1.73 28.87 2.78
N LEU A 77 -2.94 28.75 3.33
CA LEU A 77 -3.27 29.06 4.72
C LEU A 77 -2.80 27.98 5.71
N VAL A 78 -1.85 27.14 5.31
CA VAL A 78 -1.34 26.02 6.11
C VAL A 78 0.14 26.26 6.35
N LEU A 79 0.52 26.31 7.63
CA LEU A 79 1.92 26.38 8.05
C LEU A 79 2.70 25.24 7.40
N GLN A 80 3.73 25.60 6.65
CA GLN A 80 4.63 24.63 6.03
C GLN A 80 5.50 24.03 7.13
N CYS A 81 5.18 22.79 7.52
CA CYS A 81 6.00 22.03 8.45
C CYS A 81 7.26 21.58 7.71
N GLU A 82 8.42 22.04 8.17
CA GLU A 82 9.73 21.57 7.70
C GLU A 82 9.94 20.13 8.21
N TYR A 83 9.91 19.17 7.29
CA TYR A 83 10.16 17.76 7.61
C TYR A 83 11.65 17.46 7.47
N THR A 84 12.23 16.80 8.47
CA THR A 84 13.58 16.25 8.36
C THR A 84 13.65 15.27 7.18
N LEU A 85 14.61 15.48 6.28
CA LEU A 85 14.84 14.60 5.14
C LEU A 85 15.42 13.26 5.63
N VAL A 86 14.55 12.30 5.92
CA VAL A 86 14.95 10.95 6.35
C VAL A 86 15.50 10.12 5.18
N LEU A 87 14.89 10.25 4.00
CA LEU A 87 15.32 9.54 2.78
C LEU A 87 16.23 10.43 1.93
N ARG A 88 17.10 9.79 1.15
CA ARG A 88 17.89 10.48 0.13
C ARG A 88 16.99 11.00 -1.01
N PRO A 89 17.37 12.11 -1.68
CA PRO A 89 16.60 12.67 -2.80
C PRO A 89 16.33 11.68 -3.95
N CYS A 90 17.19 10.68 -4.14
CA CYS A 90 16.99 9.61 -5.12
C CYS A 90 15.65 8.85 -4.92
N ALA A 91 15.09 8.87 -3.71
CA ALA A 91 13.80 8.29 -3.37
C ALA A 91 12.66 8.78 -4.27
N ASP A 92 12.67 10.04 -4.67
CA ASP A 92 11.56 10.67 -5.41
C ASP A 92 11.42 10.10 -6.83
N SER A 93 12.52 9.58 -7.39
CA SER A 93 12.54 8.95 -8.71
C SER A 93 11.96 7.53 -8.72
N ILE A 94 11.82 6.90 -7.55
CA ILE A 94 11.41 5.50 -7.44
C ILE A 94 9.89 5.41 -7.32
N ASN A 95 9.25 4.99 -8.41
CA ASN A 95 7.81 4.75 -8.48
C ASN A 95 7.52 3.47 -9.27
N ILE A 96 6.92 2.47 -8.60
CA ILE A 96 6.51 1.20 -9.22
C ILE A 96 4.98 1.03 -9.29
N ASN A 97 4.21 2.11 -9.21
CA ASN A 97 2.74 2.07 -9.24
C ASN A 97 2.17 1.35 -10.47
N ASN A 98 2.84 1.37 -11.62
CA ASN A 98 2.41 0.58 -12.78
C ASN A 98 2.40 -0.93 -12.46
N LYS A 99 3.41 -1.44 -11.74
CA LYS A 99 3.45 -2.84 -11.31
C LYS A 99 2.39 -3.14 -10.26
N VAL A 100 2.20 -2.24 -9.29
CA VAL A 100 1.16 -2.37 -8.25
C VAL A 100 -0.23 -2.43 -8.88
N TRP A 101 -0.51 -1.56 -9.85
CA TRP A 101 -1.76 -1.54 -10.60
C TRP A 101 -2.03 -2.88 -11.30
N ASN A 102 -1.04 -3.36 -12.07
CA ASN A 102 -1.20 -4.60 -12.83
C ASN A 102 -1.37 -5.80 -11.89
N MET A 103 -0.58 -5.88 -10.81
CA MET A 103 -0.70 -6.92 -9.79
C MET A 103 -2.09 -6.90 -9.15
N TYR A 104 -2.61 -5.72 -8.81
CA TYR A 104 -3.92 -5.60 -8.16
C TYR A 104 -5.04 -6.15 -9.04
N PHE A 105 -5.19 -5.66 -10.27
CA PHE A 105 -6.32 -6.04 -11.13
C PHE A 105 -6.18 -7.42 -11.76
N ARG A 106 -4.95 -7.86 -12.08
CA ARG A 106 -4.72 -9.14 -12.76
C ARG A 106 -4.60 -10.31 -11.80
N ASP A 107 -3.90 -10.10 -10.68
CA ASP A 107 -3.42 -11.19 -9.85
C ASP A 107 -4.19 -11.28 -8.51
N LEU A 108 -4.46 -10.13 -7.86
CA LEU A 108 -5.05 -10.08 -6.52
C LEU A 108 -6.59 -10.03 -6.54
N LEU A 109 -7.18 -9.08 -7.25
CA LEU A 109 -8.63 -8.84 -7.28
C LEU A 109 -9.44 -10.07 -7.72
N PRO A 110 -9.07 -10.81 -8.80
CA PRO A 110 -9.84 -11.98 -9.25
C PRO A 110 -9.84 -13.15 -8.25
N ARG A 111 -8.87 -13.19 -7.33
CA ARG A 111 -8.78 -14.24 -6.29
C ARG A 111 -9.55 -13.88 -5.03
N LEU A 112 -9.77 -12.58 -4.78
CA LEU A 112 -10.48 -12.09 -3.60
C LEU A 112 -11.99 -12.01 -3.82
N VAL A 113 -12.44 -11.73 -5.05
CA VAL A 113 -13.82 -11.38 -5.35
C VAL A 113 -14.50 -12.46 -6.20
N LYS A 114 -15.78 -12.72 -5.93
CA LYS A 114 -16.60 -13.61 -6.75
C LYS A 114 -16.85 -13.02 -8.14
N ALA A 115 -16.76 -13.85 -9.16
CA ALA A 115 -17.13 -13.46 -10.52
C ALA A 115 -18.62 -13.11 -10.64
N GLY A 116 -18.94 -12.09 -11.44
CA GLY A 116 -20.30 -11.63 -11.70
C GLY A 116 -20.46 -10.13 -11.46
N ASP A 117 -21.60 -9.58 -11.83
CA ASP A 117 -21.96 -8.19 -11.58
C ASP A 117 -23.13 -8.15 -10.58
N ASP A 118 -23.01 -7.32 -9.55
CA ASP A 118 -24.03 -7.11 -8.53
C ASP A 118 -24.64 -5.70 -8.60
N GLY A 119 -24.25 -4.89 -9.60
CA GLY A 119 -24.72 -3.52 -9.79
C GLY A 119 -24.05 -2.49 -8.88
N ASN A 120 -23.12 -2.88 -8.00
CA ASN A 120 -22.47 -1.98 -7.03
C ASN A 120 -21.13 -1.42 -7.55
N CYS A 121 -21.06 -1.06 -8.83
CA CYS A 121 -19.82 -0.63 -9.47
C CYS A 121 -19.19 0.62 -8.82
N GLY A 122 -20.01 1.55 -8.32
CA GLY A 122 -19.54 2.75 -7.62
C GLY A 122 -18.85 2.43 -6.29
N SER A 123 -19.45 1.56 -5.48
CA SER A 123 -18.87 1.12 -4.22
C SER A 123 -17.59 0.30 -4.45
N ALA A 124 -17.60 -0.59 -5.44
CA ALA A 124 -16.41 -1.34 -5.85
C ALA A 124 -15.25 -0.40 -6.23
N ALA A 125 -15.49 0.61 -7.07
CA ALA A 125 -14.46 1.56 -7.49
C ALA A 125 -13.86 2.39 -6.34
N VAL A 126 -14.67 2.76 -5.34
CA VAL A 126 -14.18 3.44 -4.12
C VAL A 126 -13.30 2.50 -3.31
N CYS A 127 -13.72 1.25 -3.13
CA CYS A 127 -12.92 0.24 -2.45
C CYS A 127 -11.61 -0.04 -3.20
N ASP A 128 -11.64 -0.17 -4.53
CA ASP A 128 -10.46 -0.37 -5.39
C ASP A 128 -9.43 0.73 -5.17
N THR A 129 -9.91 1.98 -5.13
CA THR A 129 -9.08 3.15 -4.89
C THR A 129 -8.36 3.07 -3.55
N ILE A 130 -9.10 2.79 -2.48
CA ILE A 130 -8.54 2.70 -1.12
C ILE A 130 -7.52 1.57 -1.07
N CYS A 131 -7.83 0.40 -1.65
CA CYS A 131 -6.92 -0.73 -1.74
C CYS A 131 -5.62 -0.35 -2.47
N LEU A 132 -5.71 0.27 -3.65
CA LEU A 132 -4.55 0.70 -4.43
C LEU A 132 -3.67 1.70 -3.69
N GLN A 133 -4.28 2.67 -2.99
CA GLN A 133 -3.55 3.66 -2.18
C GLN A 133 -2.81 2.99 -1.02
N VAL A 134 -3.49 2.10 -0.28
CA VAL A 134 -2.90 1.37 0.85
C VAL A 134 -1.76 0.46 0.37
N LEU A 135 -1.95 -0.26 -0.75
CA LEU A 135 -0.93 -1.12 -1.34
C LEU A 135 0.28 -0.31 -1.82
N SER A 136 0.04 0.78 -2.55
CA SER A 136 1.11 1.67 -3.00
C SER A 136 1.93 2.19 -1.82
N LYS A 137 1.26 2.72 -0.78
CA LYS A 137 1.93 3.21 0.42
C LYS A 137 2.74 2.11 1.10
N ARG A 138 2.16 0.93 1.32
CA ARG A 138 2.84 -0.19 2.01
C ARG A 138 4.07 -0.68 1.26
N ILE A 139 3.99 -0.77 -0.06
CA ILE A 139 5.08 -1.25 -0.93
C ILE A 139 6.18 -0.19 -1.00
N HIS A 140 5.83 1.08 -1.21
CA HIS A 140 6.80 2.19 -1.27
C HIS A 140 7.40 2.53 0.09
N TYR A 141 6.77 2.13 1.20
CA TYR A 141 7.40 2.19 2.52
C TYR A 141 8.69 1.37 2.61
N GLY A 142 8.92 0.46 1.66
CA GLY A 142 10.20 -0.22 1.47
C GLY A 142 11.40 0.73 1.39
N LYS A 143 11.22 1.98 0.92
CA LYS A 143 12.31 2.98 0.92
C LYS A 143 12.84 3.27 2.33
N PHE A 144 11.94 3.40 3.30
CA PHE A 144 12.29 3.63 4.71
C PHE A 144 12.90 2.38 5.35
N VAL A 145 12.38 1.19 5.00
CA VAL A 145 12.95 -0.08 5.47
C VAL A 145 14.39 -0.24 4.97
N ALA A 146 14.64 0.06 3.69
CA ALA A 146 15.97 0.02 3.12
C ALA A 146 16.92 1.03 3.77
N GLU A 147 16.47 2.28 4.00
CA GLU A 147 17.27 3.28 4.71
C GLU A 147 17.63 2.84 6.13
N ALA A 148 16.67 2.26 6.86
CA ALA A 148 16.90 1.77 8.22
C ALA A 148 17.94 0.63 8.23
N LYS A 149 17.78 -0.36 7.34
CA LYS A 149 18.73 -1.49 7.21
C LYS A 149 20.12 -1.03 6.79
N PHE A 150 20.22 -0.08 5.86
CA PHE A 150 21.50 0.49 5.44
C PHE A 150 22.21 1.19 6.61
N ARG A 151 21.48 1.99 7.40
CA ARG A 151 22.05 2.66 8.58
C ARG A 151 22.51 1.70 9.67
N GLU A 152 21.82 0.58 9.83
CA GLU A 152 22.18 -0.46 10.80
C GLU A 152 23.49 -1.17 10.43
N SER A 153 23.77 -1.38 9.15
CA SER A 153 24.99 -2.05 8.70
C SER A 153 25.49 -1.54 7.34
N PRO A 154 26.06 -0.33 7.25
CA PRO A 154 26.43 0.28 5.96
C PRO A 154 27.43 -0.56 5.16
N THR A 155 28.48 -1.06 5.84
CA THR A 155 29.56 -1.85 5.24
C THR A 155 29.06 -3.12 4.55
N ALA A 156 27.98 -3.73 5.05
CA ALA A 156 27.40 -4.93 4.46
C ALA A 156 26.73 -4.68 3.11
N TYR A 157 26.25 -3.45 2.85
CA TYR A 157 25.55 -3.11 1.60
C TYR A 157 26.40 -2.30 0.63
N GLU A 158 27.40 -1.55 1.10
CA GLU A 158 28.19 -0.65 0.26
C GLU A 158 28.86 -1.35 -0.94
N ASP A 159 29.44 -2.53 -0.74
CA ASP A 159 30.11 -3.28 -1.80
C ASP A 159 29.11 -3.73 -2.88
N ALA A 160 27.96 -4.26 -2.45
CA ALA A 160 26.88 -4.66 -3.35
C ALA A 160 26.28 -3.47 -4.12
N ILE A 161 26.17 -2.30 -3.47
CA ILE A 161 25.68 -1.07 -4.12
C ILE A 161 26.68 -0.55 -5.15
N ARG A 162 27.97 -0.50 -4.82
CA ARG A 162 29.03 -0.06 -5.75
C ARG A 162 29.14 -0.99 -6.96
N ALA A 163 29.01 -2.30 -6.73
CA ALA A 163 29.00 -3.32 -7.80
C ALA A 163 27.69 -3.34 -8.61
N GLN A 164 26.65 -2.60 -8.19
CA GLN A 164 25.31 -2.63 -8.76
C GLN A 164 24.68 -4.04 -8.78
N ASP A 165 25.03 -4.88 -7.81
CA ASP A 165 24.57 -6.27 -7.73
C ASP A 165 23.18 -6.36 -7.09
N ARG A 166 22.17 -6.47 -7.96
CA ARG A 166 20.76 -6.65 -7.58
C ARG A 166 20.50 -7.96 -6.86
N ALA A 167 21.20 -9.03 -7.22
CA ALA A 167 20.96 -10.36 -6.67
C ALA A 167 21.49 -10.43 -5.24
N GLN A 168 22.71 -9.95 -5.03
CA GLN A 168 23.33 -9.87 -3.71
C GLN A 168 22.51 -8.98 -2.77
N LEU A 169 22.04 -7.82 -3.23
CA LEU A 169 21.15 -6.97 -2.42
C LEU A 169 19.83 -7.66 -2.06
N MET A 170 19.26 -8.45 -2.97
CA MET A 170 18.03 -9.19 -2.69
C MET A 170 18.23 -10.27 -1.62
N GLU A 171 19.37 -10.96 -1.65
CA GLU A 171 19.75 -11.96 -0.65
C GLU A 171 19.97 -11.32 0.72
N LEU A 172 20.78 -10.27 0.81
CA LEU A 172 21.05 -9.53 2.05
C LEU A 172 19.77 -8.95 2.70
N LEU A 173 18.77 -8.60 1.90
CA LEU A 173 17.51 -8.07 2.39
C LEU A 173 16.51 -9.13 2.85
N THR A 174 16.75 -10.41 2.54
CA THR A 174 15.83 -11.51 2.81
C THR A 174 16.11 -12.11 4.19
N TYR A 175 15.10 -11.98 5.08
CA TYR A 175 15.13 -12.56 6.43
C TYR A 175 13.97 -13.55 6.57
N GLU A 176 14.21 -14.82 6.26
CA GLU A 176 13.16 -15.83 6.16
C GLU A 176 12.29 -15.95 7.42
N THR A 177 12.92 -15.84 8.60
CA THR A 177 12.22 -15.90 9.90
C THR A 177 11.22 -14.75 10.07
N VAL A 178 11.61 -13.54 9.63
CA VAL A 178 10.77 -12.34 9.67
C VAL A 178 9.64 -12.45 8.64
N GLU A 179 9.95 -12.93 7.43
CA GLU A 179 8.94 -13.13 6.38
C GLU A 179 7.88 -14.15 6.80
N ALA A 180 8.29 -15.27 7.40
CA ALA A 180 7.39 -16.27 7.93
C ALA A 180 6.53 -15.72 9.08
N ALA A 181 7.11 -14.92 9.99
CA ALA A 181 6.38 -14.26 11.06
C ALA A 181 5.36 -13.24 10.53
N ILE A 182 5.70 -12.48 9.48
CA ILE A 182 4.78 -11.55 8.81
C ILE A 182 3.59 -12.31 8.20
N LYS A 183 3.84 -13.42 7.48
CA LYS A 183 2.76 -14.25 6.92
C LYS A 183 1.80 -14.75 8.00
N LYS A 184 2.34 -15.31 9.10
CA LYS A 184 1.53 -15.74 10.25
C LYS A 184 0.72 -14.59 10.86
N ARG A 185 1.32 -13.41 11.01
CA ARG A 185 0.63 -12.22 11.55
C ARG A 185 -0.49 -11.75 10.64
N VAL A 186 -0.28 -11.75 9.33
CA VAL A 186 -1.30 -11.39 8.34
C VAL A 186 -2.47 -12.37 8.42
N GLU A 187 -2.20 -13.67 8.52
CA GLU A 187 -3.24 -14.69 8.70
C GLU A 187 -4.04 -14.47 9.98
N MET A 188 -3.37 -14.25 11.12
CA MET A 188 -4.05 -13.98 12.40
C MET A 188 -4.92 -12.73 12.32
N LYS A 189 -4.44 -11.65 11.71
CA LYS A 189 -5.25 -10.44 11.51
C LYS A 189 -6.44 -10.70 10.61
N ALA A 190 -6.26 -11.46 9.52
CA ALA A 190 -7.36 -11.84 8.65
C ALA A 190 -8.40 -12.71 9.37
N LYS A 191 -7.99 -13.57 10.32
CA LYS A 191 -8.91 -14.29 11.21
C LYS A 191 -9.73 -13.31 12.05
N THR A 192 -9.07 -12.38 12.74
CA THR A 192 -9.76 -11.42 13.64
C THR A 192 -10.72 -10.49 12.89
N PHE A 193 -10.31 -9.94 11.74
CA PHE A 193 -11.15 -8.99 11.00
C PHE A 193 -12.14 -9.64 10.02
N GLY A 194 -11.88 -10.88 9.63
CA GLY A 194 -12.70 -11.63 8.67
C GLY A 194 -13.85 -12.42 9.31
N GLN A 195 -13.90 -12.51 10.65
CA GLN A 195 -14.97 -13.17 11.39
C GLN A 195 -16.30 -12.46 11.18
N ASP A 196 -17.34 -13.24 10.86
CA ASP A 196 -18.70 -12.72 10.85
C ASP A 196 -19.25 -12.73 12.28
N VAL A 197 -19.11 -11.61 12.98
CA VAL A 197 -19.59 -11.46 14.37
C VAL A 197 -21.12 -11.31 14.34
N THR A 198 -21.83 -12.42 14.49
CA THR A 198 -23.27 -12.39 14.74
C THR A 198 -23.51 -12.11 16.23
N VAL A 199 -24.18 -10.99 16.54
CA VAL A 199 -24.42 -10.52 17.92
C VAL A 199 -25.36 -11.45 18.72
N ASN A 200 -25.98 -12.43 18.06
CA ASN A 200 -26.96 -13.33 18.67
C ASN A 200 -26.59 -14.80 18.40
N GLN A 201 -25.64 -15.34 19.17
CA GLN A 201 -25.53 -16.77 19.43
C GLN A 201 -24.57 -16.98 20.60
N GLY A 202 -25.14 -17.26 21.78
CA GLY A 202 -24.39 -17.84 22.87
C GLY A 202 -24.14 -19.29 22.53
N GLU A 203 -22.98 -19.58 21.97
CA GLU A 203 -22.32 -20.89 21.94
C GLU A 203 -21.01 -20.73 21.19
N ASP A 204 -19.94 -21.32 21.73
CA ASP A 204 -18.60 -21.33 21.16
C ASP A 204 -18.63 -22.15 19.86
N VAL A 205 -18.93 -21.50 18.73
CA VAL A 205 -19.05 -22.17 17.43
C VAL A 205 -17.67 -22.68 17.03
N ALA A 206 -17.51 -24.01 17.03
CA ALA A 206 -16.26 -24.72 16.76
C ALA A 206 -15.61 -24.38 15.40
N ASP A 207 -16.39 -23.84 14.45
CA ASP A 207 -15.94 -23.44 13.11
C ASP A 207 -16.37 -21.99 12.79
N PRO A 208 -15.50 -20.98 13.02
CA PRO A 208 -15.81 -19.61 12.67
C PRO A 208 -15.97 -19.42 11.15
N VAL A 209 -17.09 -18.85 10.72
CA VAL A 209 -17.33 -18.50 9.32
C VAL A 209 -16.59 -17.19 8.99
N TYR A 210 -15.71 -17.25 7.99
CA TYR A 210 -14.94 -16.10 7.53
C TYR A 210 -15.44 -15.57 6.19
N LYS A 211 -15.51 -14.24 6.04
CA LYS A 211 -15.83 -13.57 4.78
C LYS A 211 -14.76 -13.81 3.69
N ILE A 212 -13.52 -13.99 4.11
CA ILE A 212 -12.38 -14.37 3.26
C ILE A 212 -11.58 -15.44 4.00
N LYS A 213 -11.11 -16.47 3.28
CA LYS A 213 -10.17 -17.45 3.83
C LYS A 213 -8.90 -16.74 4.33
N PRO A 214 -8.56 -16.80 5.63
CA PRO A 214 -7.40 -16.09 6.17
C PRO A 214 -6.06 -16.53 5.55
N SER A 215 -5.93 -17.83 5.26
CA SER A 215 -4.76 -18.40 4.59
C SER A 215 -4.56 -17.86 3.17
N LEU A 216 -5.65 -17.59 2.44
CA LEU A 216 -5.59 -16.97 1.12
C LEU A 216 -4.97 -15.57 1.20
N VAL A 217 -5.38 -14.76 2.18
CA VAL A 217 -4.84 -13.40 2.37
C VAL A 217 -3.34 -13.44 2.69
N ALA A 218 -2.92 -14.36 3.56
CA ALA A 218 -1.51 -14.54 3.91
C ALA A 218 -0.66 -14.97 2.70
N ASN A 219 -1.17 -15.88 1.86
CA ASN A 219 -0.51 -16.31 0.64
C ASN A 219 -0.37 -15.16 -0.36
N LEU A 220 -1.45 -14.43 -0.63
CA LEU A 220 -1.43 -13.28 -1.55
C LEU A 220 -0.44 -12.20 -1.07
N TYR A 221 -0.36 -11.97 0.24
CA TYR A 221 0.61 -11.03 0.82
C TYR A 221 2.05 -11.49 0.58
N GLY A 222 2.32 -12.78 0.79
CA GLY A 222 3.63 -13.39 0.61
C GLY A 222 4.10 -13.46 -0.84
N GLU A 223 3.19 -13.73 -1.77
CA GLU A 223 3.51 -13.90 -3.20
C GLU A 223 3.64 -12.56 -3.94
N TRP A 224 2.84 -11.55 -3.58
CA TRP A 224 2.74 -10.33 -4.38
C TRP A 224 3.24 -9.09 -3.64
N ILE A 225 2.78 -8.86 -2.42
CA ILE A 225 3.05 -7.59 -1.70
C ILE A 225 4.49 -7.57 -1.19
N MET A 226 4.95 -8.66 -0.58
CA MET A 226 6.28 -8.77 0.00
C MET A 226 7.39 -8.67 -1.07
N PRO A 227 7.32 -9.38 -2.22
CA PRO A 227 8.36 -9.26 -3.25
C PRO A 227 8.42 -7.88 -3.90
N LEU A 228 7.27 -7.24 -4.15
CA LEU A 228 7.25 -5.86 -4.66
C LEU A 228 7.87 -4.88 -3.67
N THR A 229 7.66 -5.08 -2.36
CA THR A 229 8.29 -4.27 -1.32
C THR A 229 9.82 -4.47 -1.32
N LYS A 230 10.31 -5.70 -1.49
CA LYS A 230 11.75 -5.98 -1.62
C LYS A 230 12.34 -5.35 -2.88
N GLN A 231 11.62 -5.38 -4.00
CA GLN A 231 12.03 -4.68 -5.21
C GLN A 231 12.23 -3.18 -4.98
N VAL A 232 11.33 -2.51 -4.24
CA VAL A 232 11.52 -1.09 -3.88
C VAL A 232 12.77 -0.89 -3.03
N GLN A 233 13.02 -1.79 -2.07
CA GLN A 233 14.22 -1.72 -1.22
C GLN A 233 15.49 -1.78 -2.07
N VAL A 234 15.58 -2.74 -3.00
CA VAL A 234 16.74 -2.87 -3.91
C VAL A 234 16.89 -1.63 -4.80
N GLU A 235 15.81 -1.15 -5.43
CA GLU A 235 15.85 0.06 -6.27
C GLU A 235 16.30 1.31 -5.51
N TYR A 236 16.00 1.38 -4.21
CA TYR A 236 16.46 2.45 -3.34
C TYR A 236 17.94 2.32 -3.01
N LEU A 237 18.39 1.13 -2.60
CA LEU A 237 19.79 0.90 -2.23
C LEU A 237 20.75 1.12 -3.41
N LEU A 238 20.37 0.73 -4.63
CA LEU A 238 21.20 0.93 -5.82
C LEU A 238 21.54 2.38 -6.12
N ARG A 239 20.65 3.32 -5.73
CA ARG A 239 20.83 4.77 -5.92
C ARG A 239 21.18 5.48 -4.62
N ARG A 240 21.53 4.73 -3.56
CA ARG A 240 21.68 5.29 -2.21
C ARG A 240 22.98 6.06 -2.03
N LEU A 241 24.02 5.68 -2.77
CA LEU A 241 25.33 6.30 -2.76
C LEU A 241 25.50 7.40 -3.82
N ASP A 242 24.48 7.60 -4.67
CA ASP A 242 24.38 8.71 -5.61
C ASP A 242 24.30 10.07 -4.89
#